data_AF-A0AA43A1S1-F1
#
_entry.id   AF-A0AA43A1S1-F1
#
_cell.length_a   1.000
_cell.length_b   1.000
_cell.length_c   1.000
_cell.angle_alpha   90.00
_cell.angle_beta   90.00
_cell.angle_gamma   90.00
#
_symmetry.space_group_name_H-M   'P 1'
#
loop_
_entity.id
_entity.type
_entity.pdbx_description
1 polymer ?
#
loop_
_entity_poly.entity_id
_entity_poly.type
_entity_poly.pdbx_seq_one_letter_code
_entity_poly.pdbx_strand_id
1 'polypeptide(L)'
;RRGQHESLAVVLNFTPVARDGYRIPVAAPGVYQEIFNSDALTYGGSGVENRGDLHTEHVGFNGREHSLRFTLPPLAGVVLRFQS
;
A
#
# COMPACT_ATOMS: atom_id res chain seq x y z
N ARG A 1 -0.04 9.58 5.90
CA ARG A 1 -0.53 10.35 7.07
C ARG A 1 0.07 9.78 8.35
N ARG A 2 0.55 10.62 9.27
CA ARG A 2 1.03 10.17 10.59
C ARG A 2 0.21 10.84 11.69
N GLY A 3 -0.35 10.05 12.60
CA GLY A 3 -0.94 10.48 13.86
C GLY A 3 0.02 10.25 15.04
N GLN A 4 -0.46 10.39 16.27
CA GLN A 4 0.38 10.16 17.47
C GLN A 4 0.77 8.69 17.64
N HIS A 5 -0.14 7.76 17.32
CA HIS A 5 0.06 6.31 17.50
C HIS A 5 -0.17 5.50 16.22
N GLU A 6 -0.39 6.16 15.07
CA GLU A 6 -0.73 5.48 13.83
C GLU A 6 -0.01 6.09 12.63
N SER A 7 0.45 5.24 11.73
CA SER A 7 1.04 5.64 10.46
C SER A 7 0.33 4.95 9.31
N LEU A 8 -0.20 5.77 8.38
CA LEU A 8 -0.90 5.33 7.19
C LEU A 8 -0.13 5.74 5.93
N ALA A 9 0.05 4.81 5.00
CA ALA A 9 0.41 5.12 3.62
C ALA A 9 -0.88 5.20 2.79
N VAL A 10 -1.05 6.29 2.05
CA VAL A 10 -2.19 6.48 1.13
C VAL A 10 -1.62 6.52 -0.28
N VAL A 11 -2.05 5.58 -1.13
CA VAL A 11 -1.51 5.40 -2.48
C VAL A 11 -2.66 5.45 -3.48
N LEU A 12 -2.53 6.29 -4.50
CA LEU A 12 -3.57 6.54 -5.49
C LEU A 12 -3.04 6.16 -6.87
N ASN A 13 -3.76 5.29 -7.58
CA ASN A 13 -3.51 5.03 -8.99
C ASN A 13 -4.49 5.84 -9.84
N PHE A 14 -4.00 6.86 -10.55
CA PHE A 14 -4.82 7.66 -11.46
C PHE A 14 -4.77 7.16 -12.91
N THR A 15 -4.46 5.87 -13.11
CA THR A 15 -4.47 5.21 -14.42
C THR A 15 -5.31 3.93 -14.37
N PRO A 16 -5.97 3.53 -15.47
CA PRO A 16 -6.81 2.32 -15.53
C PRO A 16 -6.00 1.02 -15.58
N VAL A 17 -4.67 1.09 -15.49
CA VAL A 17 -3.78 -0.07 -15.54
C VAL A 17 -3.34 -0.42 -14.12
N ALA A 18 -3.63 -1.65 -13.69
CA ALA A 18 -3.11 -2.20 -12.45
C ALA A 18 -1.58 -2.28 -12.48
N ARG A 19 -0.93 -2.09 -11.33
CA ARG A 19 0.54 -2.12 -11.24
C ARG A 19 0.97 -3.21 -10.28
N ASP A 20 1.39 -4.33 -10.84
CA ASP A 20 1.99 -5.41 -10.06
C ASP A 20 3.39 -5.04 -9.57
N GLY A 21 3.69 -5.42 -8.33
CA GLY A 21 4.98 -5.12 -7.71
C GLY A 21 5.28 -3.62 -7.58
N TYR A 22 4.23 -2.79 -7.48
CA TYR A 22 4.37 -1.37 -7.23
C TYR A 22 5.10 -1.14 -5.90
N ARG A 23 6.04 -0.20 -5.90
CA ARG A 23 6.95 0.03 -4.77
C ARG A 23 6.80 1.44 -4.23
N ILE A 24 6.69 1.54 -2.91
CA ILE A 24 6.69 2.82 -2.20
C ILE A 24 7.82 2.87 -1.15
N PRO A 25 8.42 4.04 -0.91
CA PRO A 25 9.36 4.23 0.19
C PRO A 25 8.61 4.16 1.54
N VAL A 26 9.20 3.52 2.55
CA VAL A 26 8.65 3.50 3.93
C VAL A 26 9.63 4.10 4.93
N ALA A 27 9.11 4.60 6.05
CA ALA A 27 9.94 5.29 7.05
C ALA A 27 10.69 4.35 7.99
N ALA A 28 10.15 3.15 8.23
CA ALA A 28 10.72 2.14 9.11
C ALA A 28 10.40 0.73 8.55
N PRO A 29 11.25 -0.28 8.84
CA PRO A 29 10.91 -1.68 8.58
C PRO A 29 9.71 -2.12 9.43
N GLY A 30 8.95 -3.08 8.92
CA GLY A 30 7.89 -3.74 9.67
C GLY A 30 6.81 -4.31 8.75
N VAL A 31 5.58 -4.32 9.27
CA VAL A 31 4.42 -4.91 8.60
C VAL A 31 3.39 -3.83 8.31
N TYR A 32 2.82 -3.88 7.11
CA TYR A 32 1.69 -3.06 6.71
C TYR A 32 0.48 -3.94 6.43
N GLN A 33 -0.70 -3.42 6.71
CA GLN A 33 -1.96 -4.08 6.40
C GLN A 33 -2.81 -3.16 5.52
N GLU A 34 -3.40 -3.70 4.46
CA GLU A 34 -4.44 -3.00 3.71
C GLU A 34 -5.69 -2.86 4.58
N ILE A 35 -6.04 -1.62 4.94
CA ILE A 35 -7.21 -1.32 5.77
C ILE A 35 -8.36 -0.68 4.96
N PHE A 36 -8.06 -0.20 3.76
CA PHE A 36 -9.05 0.30 2.81
C PHE A 36 -8.52 0.15 1.38
N ASN A 37 -9.41 -0.24 0.48
CA ASN A 37 -9.15 -0.32 -0.94
C ASN A 37 -10.44 -0.02 -1.70
N SER A 38 -10.45 1.06 -2.48
CA SER A 38 -11.63 1.46 -3.25
C SER A 38 -11.96 0.52 -4.41
N ASP A 39 -11.03 -0.36 -4.80
CA ASP A 39 -11.24 -1.39 -5.83
C ASP A 39 -11.87 -2.68 -5.28
N ALA A 40 -12.14 -2.75 -3.97
CA ALA A 40 -12.81 -3.91 -3.39
C ALA A 40 -14.20 -4.13 -4.01
N LEU A 41 -14.60 -5.40 -4.17
CA LEU A 41 -15.89 -5.78 -4.76
C LEU A 41 -17.10 -5.15 -4.04
N THR A 42 -17.00 -4.95 -2.72
CA THR A 42 -18.05 -4.31 -1.90
C THR A 42 -18.36 -2.87 -2.34
N TYR A 43 -17.39 -2.19 -2.98
CA TYR A 43 -17.56 -0.84 -3.52
C TYR A 43 -17.82 -0.83 -5.03
N GLY A 44 -17.98 -2.01 -5.66
CA GLY A 44 -18.17 -2.15 -7.11
C GLY A 44 -16.87 -2.09 -7.92
N GLY A 45 -15.71 -2.23 -7.27
CA GLY A 45 -14.42 -2.32 -7.95
C GLY A 45 -14.15 -3.68 -8.60
N SER A 46 -12.94 -3.85 -9.14
CA SER A 46 -12.55 -5.06 -9.86
C SER A 46 -12.13 -6.23 -8.96
N GLY A 47 -11.88 -5.97 -7.67
CA GLY A 47 -11.51 -6.98 -6.68
C GLY A 47 -10.01 -7.26 -6.61
N VAL A 48 -9.16 -6.38 -7.15
CA VAL A 48 -7.71 -6.48 -6.93
C VAL A 48 -7.39 -5.98 -5.53
N GLU A 49 -6.95 -6.89 -4.66
CA GLU A 49 -6.72 -6.62 -3.24
C GLU A 49 -5.42 -7.25 -2.74
N ASN A 50 -4.80 -6.61 -1.75
CA ASN A 50 -3.61 -7.14 -1.10
C ASN A 50 -4.00 -7.85 0.19
N ARG A 51 -4.22 -9.17 0.11
CA ARG A 51 -4.64 -9.98 1.25
C ARG A 51 -3.47 -10.22 2.21
N GLY A 52 -3.73 -10.03 3.50
CA GLY A 52 -2.80 -10.35 4.58
C GLY A 52 -1.77 -9.26 4.85
N ASP A 53 -0.69 -9.67 5.51
CA ASP A 53 0.38 -8.80 5.96
C ASP A 53 1.37 -8.53 4.82
N LEU A 54 1.66 -7.24 4.59
CA LEU A 54 2.64 -6.76 3.64
C LEU A 54 3.94 -6.43 4.38
N HIS A 55 4.96 -7.26 4.18
CA HIS A 55 6.25 -7.07 4.82
C HIS A 55 7.12 -6.10 4.03
N THR A 56 7.79 -5.19 4.73
CA THR A 56 8.79 -4.32 4.10
C THR A 56 10.01 -5.12 3.68
N GLU A 57 10.62 -4.74 2.56
CA GLU A 57 11.86 -5.32 2.06
C GLU A 57 13.02 -4.36 2.31
N HIS A 58 14.21 -4.89 2.62
CA HIS A 58 15.46 -4.12 2.70
C HIS A 58 16.00 -3.82 1.28
N VAL A 59 15.19 -3.06 0.53
CA VAL A 59 15.45 -2.62 -0.84
C VAL A 59 15.30 -1.10 -0.87
N GLY A 60 16.42 -0.41 -1.12
CA GLY A 60 16.46 1.04 -1.18
C GLY A 60 15.58 1.60 -2.29
N PHE A 61 14.73 2.58 -1.97
CA PHE A 61 13.82 3.20 -2.93
C PHE A 61 13.49 4.64 -2.53
N ASN A 62 13.56 5.57 -3.48
CA ASN A 62 13.25 7.00 -3.29
C ASN A 62 13.81 7.61 -1.99
N GLY A 63 15.08 7.34 -1.68
CA GLY A 63 15.78 7.90 -0.52
C GLY A 63 15.46 7.25 0.83
N ARG A 64 14.80 6.07 0.85
CA ARG A 64 14.63 5.24 2.05
C ARG A 64 15.36 3.90 1.86
N GLU A 65 15.86 3.33 2.96
CA GLU A 65 16.53 2.02 2.98
C GLU A 65 15.56 0.85 2.77
N HIS A 66 14.33 1.01 3.26
CA HIS A 66 13.28 0.01 3.16
C HIS A 66 12.16 0.50 2.27
N SER A 67 11.50 -0.45 1.63
CA SER A 67 10.34 -0.18 0.78
C SER A 67 9.30 -1.28 0.90
N LEU A 68 8.08 -0.95 0.52
CA LEU A 68 6.97 -1.89 0.49
C LEU A 68 6.61 -2.18 -0.96
N ARG A 69 6.46 -3.46 -1.29
CA ARG A 69 6.04 -3.95 -2.60
C ARG A 69 4.66 -4.59 -2.49
N PHE A 70 3.72 -4.17 -3.35
CA PHE A 70 2.36 -4.68 -3.37
C PHE A 70 1.72 -4.45 -4.74
N THR A 71 0.54 -5.01 -5.00
CA THR A 71 -0.20 -4.73 -6.24
C THR A 71 -1.07 -3.50 -6.02
N LEU A 72 -0.88 -2.47 -6.87
CA LEU A 72 -1.70 -1.27 -6.84
C LEU A 72 -2.86 -1.42 -7.85
N PRO A 73 -4.12 -1.45 -7.40
CA PRO A 73 -5.28 -1.66 -8.28
C PRO A 73 -5.47 -0.53 -9.31
N PRO A 74 -6.23 -0.77 -10.40
CA PRO A 74 -6.50 0.25 -11.41
C PRO A 74 -7.46 1.32 -10.88
N LEU A 75 -7.23 2.60 -11.19
CA LEU A 75 -8.10 3.73 -10.80
C LEU A 75 -8.53 3.74 -9.31
N ALA A 76 -7.65 3.31 -8.39
CA ALA A 76 -8.02 3.06 -7.00
C ALA A 76 -7.21 3.87 -6.00
N GLY A 77 -7.82 4.09 -4.82
CA GLY A 77 -7.14 4.52 -3.61
C GLY A 77 -6.99 3.37 -2.62
N VAL A 78 -5.75 3.13 -2.19
CA VAL A 78 -5.39 2.13 -1.18
C VAL A 78 -4.83 2.83 0.06
N VAL A 79 -5.28 2.41 1.24
CA VAL A 79 -4.75 2.84 2.53
C VAL A 79 -4.13 1.66 3.26
N LEU A 80 -2.84 1.78 3.54
CA LEU A 80 -2.05 0.78 4.26
C LEU A 80 -1.71 1.33 5.64
N ARG A 81 -1.99 0.56 6.69
CA ARG A 81 -1.64 0.88 8.08
C ARG A 81 -0.39 0.14 8.49
N PHE A 82 0.58 0.86 9.05
CA PHE A 82 1.73 0.25 9.71
C PHE A 82 1.28 -0.43 11.02
N GLN A 83 1.59 -1.70 11.18
CA GLN A 83 1.42 -2.42 12.43
C GLN A 83 2.61 -2.09 13.35
N SER A 84 2.35 -1.22 14.33
CA SER A 84 3.30 -0.79 15.35
C SER A 84 3.54 -1.86 16.41
#